data_AF-A0A6B3EWQ4-F1
#
_entry.id   AF-A0A6B3EWQ4-F1
#
_cell.length_a   1.000
_cell.length_b   1.000
_cell.length_c   1.000
_cell.angle_alpha   90.00
_cell.angle_beta   90.00
_cell.angle_gamma   90.00
#
_symmetry.space_group_name_H-M   'P 1'
#
loop_
_entity.id
_entity.type
_entity.pdbx_description
1 polymer ?
#
loop_
_entity_poly.entity_id
_entity_poly.type
_entity_poly.pdbx_seq_one_letter_code
_entity_poly.pdbx_strand_id
1 'polypeptide(L)'
;VLAPDWRAAYDEVPRAAFLPPLMWPWDAEQRAHVPVSRSRDPATWHGYADSDAPIVTQWDDGEHTGLTPGRHATSTALGPSVVFGLLADLRLGEGVGRVLEVGTGTGWTTALLAHRLSVPAVTSFEIDESTAALARQ
;
A
#
# COMPACT_ATOMS: atom_id res chain seq x y z
N VAL A 1 11.43 -3.27 13.31
CA VAL A 1 12.44 -4.21 12.72
C VAL A 1 11.66 -5.28 11.98
N LEU A 2 11.90 -5.45 10.69
CA LEU A 2 11.25 -6.49 9.87
C LEU A 2 11.62 -7.87 10.43
N ALA A 3 10.63 -8.70 10.76
CA ALA A 3 10.91 -10.07 11.16
C ALA A 3 11.58 -10.83 10.00
N PRO A 4 12.61 -11.67 10.24
CA PRO A 4 13.38 -12.34 9.18
C PRO A 4 12.51 -13.05 8.14
N ASP A 5 11.42 -13.67 8.58
CA ASP A 5 10.47 -14.43 7.77
C ASP A 5 9.74 -13.62 6.69
N TRP A 6 9.69 -12.28 6.81
CA TRP A 6 9.00 -11.40 5.86
C TRP A 6 9.93 -10.71 4.87
N ARG A 7 11.26 -10.87 5.02
CA ARG A 7 12.24 -10.24 4.12
C ARG A 7 12.07 -10.67 2.67
N ALA A 8 11.92 -11.97 2.42
CA ALA A 8 11.71 -12.47 1.06
C ALA A 8 10.45 -11.88 0.41
N ALA A 9 9.34 -11.80 1.17
CA ALA A 9 8.11 -11.20 0.67
C ALA A 9 8.27 -9.70 0.37
N TYR A 10 9.00 -8.95 1.20
CA TYR A 10 9.29 -7.54 0.93
C TYR A 10 10.12 -7.34 -0.35
N ASP A 11 11.14 -8.19 -0.55
CA ASP A 11 12.03 -8.09 -1.69
C ASP A 11 11.35 -8.54 -3.00
N GLU A 12 10.47 -9.55 -2.94
CA GLU A 12 9.77 -10.12 -4.11
C GLU A 12 8.45 -9.41 -4.44
N VAL A 13 7.88 -8.66 -3.50
CA VAL A 13 6.64 -7.88 -3.68
C VAL A 13 6.96 -6.40 -3.48
N PRO A 14 7.62 -5.74 -4.45
CA PRO A 14 8.08 -4.36 -4.28
C PRO A 14 6.90 -3.40 -4.20
N ARG A 15 6.84 -2.60 -3.11
CA ARG A 15 5.77 -1.62 -2.85
C ARG A 15 5.53 -0.68 -4.04
N ALA A 16 6.61 -0.27 -4.72
CA ALA A 16 6.56 0.58 -5.90
C ALA A 16 5.66 0.03 -7.03
N ALA A 17 5.56 -1.29 -7.20
CA ALA A 17 4.72 -1.88 -8.26
C ALA A 17 3.22 -1.63 -8.05
N PHE A 18 2.81 -1.34 -6.81
CA PHE A 18 1.41 -1.16 -6.42
C PHE A 18 1.02 0.31 -6.28
N LEU A 19 1.97 1.25 -6.35
CA LEU A 19 1.70 2.66 -6.16
C LEU A 19 1.27 3.36 -7.46
N PRO A 20 0.29 4.28 -7.39
CA PRO A 20 -0.11 5.06 -8.55
C PRO A 20 1.01 6.01 -9.03
N PRO A 21 0.99 6.42 -10.31
CA PRO A 21 1.98 7.35 -10.85
C PRO A 21 2.01 8.73 -10.17
N LEU A 22 0.89 9.17 -9.58
CA LEU A 22 0.78 10.36 -8.74
C LEU A 22 0.35 9.91 -7.35
N MET A 23 1.07 10.36 -6.33
CA MET A 23 0.82 9.98 -4.94
C MET A 23 1.12 11.13 -3.98
N TRP A 24 0.63 11.01 -2.75
CA TRP A 24 0.74 12.04 -1.72
C TRP A 24 1.32 11.48 -0.40
N PRO A 25 2.63 11.17 -0.38
CA PRO A 25 3.33 10.77 0.85
C PRO A 25 3.22 11.85 1.94
N TRP A 26 3.21 11.41 3.20
CA TRP A 26 3.42 12.31 4.33
C TRP A 26 4.90 12.71 4.43
N ASP A 27 5.18 14.00 4.24
CA ASP A 27 6.49 14.59 4.47
C ASP A 27 6.59 15.05 5.93
N ALA A 28 7.55 14.49 6.67
CA ALA A 28 7.73 14.78 8.09
C ALA A 28 8.34 16.16 8.36
N GLU A 29 9.18 16.67 7.45
CA GLU A 29 9.81 17.99 7.57
C GLU A 29 8.79 19.11 7.31
N GLN A 30 8.02 18.97 6.24
CA GLN A 30 6.95 19.90 5.85
C GLN A 30 5.68 19.70 6.69
N ARG A 31 5.58 18.58 7.40
CA ARG A 31 4.39 18.16 8.17
C ARG A 31 3.11 18.23 7.35
N ALA A 32 3.18 17.74 6.11
CA ALA A 32 2.09 17.80 5.16
C ALA A 32 2.16 16.63 4.17
N HIS A 33 1.03 16.34 3.53
CA HIS A 33 1.02 15.51 2.33
C HIS A 33 1.55 16.31 1.14
N VAL A 34 2.55 15.78 0.44
CA VAL A 34 3.19 16.47 -0.69
C VAL A 34 2.96 15.68 -1.97
N PRO A 35 2.65 16.34 -3.10
CA PRO A 35 2.41 15.63 -4.34
C PRO A 35 3.69 15.21 -5.02
N VAL A 36 3.79 13.93 -5.34
CA VAL A 36 4.95 13.34 -5.98
C VAL A 36 4.51 12.57 -7.21
N SER A 37 5.07 12.92 -8.36
CA SER A 37 4.70 12.34 -9.65
C SER A 37 5.88 11.58 -10.25
N ARG A 38 5.66 10.29 -10.56
CA ARG A 38 6.67 9.40 -11.14
C ARG A 38 7.22 9.92 -12.47
N SER A 39 6.42 10.60 -13.28
CA SER A 39 6.85 11.13 -14.58
C SER A 39 7.62 12.45 -14.48
N ARG A 40 7.37 13.25 -13.44
CA ARG A 40 8.03 14.56 -13.24
C ARG A 40 9.28 14.45 -12.39
N ASP A 41 9.23 13.64 -11.34
CA ASP A 41 10.35 13.40 -10.43
C ASP A 41 10.39 11.91 -10.03
N PRO A 42 10.94 11.05 -10.93
CA PRO A 42 11.04 9.63 -10.67
C PRO A 42 11.90 9.30 -9.43
N ALA A 43 12.92 10.10 -9.14
CA ALA A 43 13.85 9.84 -8.05
C ALA A 43 13.17 10.02 -6.70
N THR A 44 12.48 11.15 -6.50
CA THR A 44 11.69 11.39 -5.29
C THR A 44 10.53 10.41 -5.18
N TRP A 45 9.89 10.05 -6.30
CA TRP A 45 8.81 9.06 -6.30
C TRP A 45 9.29 7.70 -5.79
N HIS A 46 10.42 7.17 -6.30
CA HIS A 46 10.97 5.90 -5.79
C HIS A 46 11.47 6.04 -4.35
N GLY A 47 12.07 7.18 -4.00
CA GLY A 47 12.49 7.46 -2.63
C GLY A 47 11.35 7.32 -1.60
N TYR A 48 10.16 7.84 -1.91
CA TYR A 48 9.00 7.64 -1.05
C TYR A 48 8.40 6.24 -1.14
N ALA A 49 8.40 5.62 -2.33
CA ALA A 49 7.92 4.24 -2.50
C ALA A 49 8.70 3.26 -1.59
N ASP A 50 10.01 3.48 -1.45
CA ASP A 50 10.90 2.66 -0.61
C ASP A 50 10.94 3.12 0.86
N SER A 51 10.35 4.29 1.17
CA SER A 51 10.33 4.85 2.52
C SER A 51 9.28 4.17 3.42
N ASP A 52 9.42 4.40 4.73
CA ASP A 52 8.43 3.97 5.72
C ASP A 52 7.20 4.91 5.82
N ALA A 53 7.08 5.90 4.93
CA ALA A 53 5.99 6.87 4.99
C ALA A 53 4.65 6.25 4.56
N PRO A 54 3.53 6.62 5.21
CA PRO A 54 2.21 6.39 4.65
C PRO A 54 2.01 7.27 3.41
N ILE A 55 1.35 6.71 2.40
CA ILE A 55 1.16 7.36 1.11
C ILE A 55 -0.32 7.40 0.81
N VAL A 56 -0.91 8.59 0.78
CA VAL A 56 -2.28 8.73 0.27
C VAL A 56 -2.27 8.50 -1.23
N THR A 57 -3.18 7.65 -1.70
CA THR A 57 -3.30 7.23 -3.10
C THR A 57 -4.61 7.66 -3.73
N GLN A 58 -5.60 8.05 -2.91
CA GLN A 58 -6.86 8.61 -3.36
C GLN A 58 -7.36 9.65 -2.37
N TRP A 59 -7.90 10.74 -2.91
CA TRP A 59 -8.62 11.76 -2.17
C TRP A 59 -10.05 11.86 -2.68
N ASP A 60 -10.97 12.25 -1.79
CA ASP A 60 -12.33 12.67 -2.10
C ASP A 60 -13.07 11.67 -3.01
N ASP A 61 -13.05 10.37 -2.65
CA ASP A 61 -13.70 9.27 -3.37
C ASP A 61 -13.29 9.16 -4.85
N GLY A 62 -12.07 9.59 -5.15
CA GLY A 62 -11.52 9.58 -6.51
C GLY A 62 -11.96 10.76 -7.38
N GLU A 63 -12.79 11.68 -6.87
CA GLU A 63 -13.19 12.90 -7.59
C GLU A 63 -12.06 13.93 -7.67
N HIS A 64 -11.02 13.77 -6.83
CA HIS A 64 -9.87 14.66 -6.82
C HIS A 64 -8.99 14.48 -8.07
N THR A 65 -8.89 15.54 -8.88
CA THR A 65 -8.10 15.55 -10.13
C THR A 65 -6.89 16.49 -10.10
N GLY A 66 -6.68 17.18 -8.98
CA GLY A 66 -5.61 18.15 -8.80
C GLY A 66 -4.25 17.51 -8.47
N LEU A 67 -3.23 18.36 -8.40
CA LEU A 67 -1.92 17.97 -7.87
C LEU A 67 -1.85 18.15 -6.36
N THR A 68 -2.45 19.21 -5.80
CA THR A 68 -2.42 19.46 -4.36
C THR A 68 -3.25 18.42 -3.61
N PRO A 69 -2.94 18.05 -2.35
CA PRO A 69 -3.80 17.17 -1.56
C PRO A 69 -5.28 17.58 -1.59
N GLY A 70 -6.18 16.60 -1.64
CA GLY A 70 -7.63 16.81 -1.52
C GLY A 70 -8.07 17.06 -0.08
N ARG A 71 -9.39 16.98 0.19
CA ARG A 71 -9.94 17.25 1.53
C ARG A 71 -9.93 16.02 2.43
N HIS A 72 -10.34 14.88 1.91
CA HIS A 72 -10.46 13.63 2.66
C HIS A 72 -9.64 12.53 2.00
N ALA A 73 -8.69 11.96 2.73
CA ALA A 73 -7.96 10.79 2.24
C ALA A 73 -8.90 9.59 2.28
N THR A 74 -9.19 9.00 1.13
CA THR A 74 -10.13 7.88 0.99
C THR A 74 -9.44 6.56 0.68
N SER A 75 -8.17 6.60 0.25
CA SER A 75 -7.30 5.42 0.16
C SER A 75 -5.86 5.76 0.53
N THR A 76 -5.19 4.85 1.25
CA THR A 76 -3.80 5.03 1.71
C THR A 76 -3.03 3.71 1.63
N ALA A 77 -1.87 3.75 1.00
CA ALA A 77 -0.86 2.69 1.13
C ALA A 77 -0.09 2.90 2.44
N LEU A 78 -0.34 2.03 3.42
CA LEU A 78 0.34 2.06 4.72
C LEU A 78 1.86 1.93 4.58
N GLY A 79 2.59 2.52 5.54
CA GLY A 79 4.04 2.37 5.62
C GLY A 79 4.45 0.93 5.92
N PRO A 80 5.56 0.43 5.34
CA PRO A 80 6.10 -0.91 5.58
C PRO A 80 6.11 -1.36 7.05
N SER A 81 6.55 -0.52 7.98
CA SER A 81 6.64 -0.87 9.41
C SER A 81 5.27 -1.19 10.01
N VAL A 82 4.23 -0.46 9.61
CA VAL A 82 2.85 -0.71 10.03
C VAL A 82 2.35 -2.03 9.42
N VAL A 83 2.53 -2.21 8.11
CA VAL A 83 2.11 -3.42 7.39
C VAL A 83 2.74 -4.66 8.01
N PHE A 84 4.07 -4.67 8.17
CA PHE A 84 4.76 -5.84 8.73
C PHE A 84 4.53 -6.03 10.22
N GLY A 85 4.20 -4.97 10.97
CA GLY A 85 3.71 -5.09 12.34
C GLY A 85 2.38 -5.85 12.39
N LEU A 86 1.42 -5.44 11.58
CA LEU A 86 0.12 -6.12 11.46
C LEU A 86 0.27 -7.59 11.04
N LEU A 87 1.12 -7.86 10.04
CA LEU A 87 1.37 -9.22 9.56
C LEU A 87 2.05 -10.10 10.61
N ALA A 88 2.93 -9.54 11.44
CA ALA A 88 3.54 -10.26 12.56
C ALA A 88 2.49 -10.60 13.63
N ASP A 89 1.57 -9.68 13.94
CA ASP A 89 0.50 -9.88 14.92
C ASP A 89 -0.54 -10.91 14.47
N LEU A 90 -0.78 -11.03 13.16
CA LEU A 90 -1.65 -12.08 12.59
C LEU A 90 -1.11 -13.50 12.78
N ARG A 91 0.20 -13.65 13.06
CA ARG A 91 0.86 -14.95 13.28
C ARG A 91 0.54 -15.98 12.19
N LEU A 92 0.60 -15.53 10.92
CA LEU A 92 0.34 -16.35 9.75
C LEU A 92 1.36 -17.50 9.69
N GLY A 93 0.92 -18.68 10.15
CA GLY A 93 1.72 -19.89 10.29
C GLY A 93 0.87 -21.15 10.10
N GLU A 94 1.41 -22.30 10.50
CA GLU A 94 0.74 -23.60 10.34
C GLU A 94 -0.64 -23.60 11.03
N GLY A 95 -1.69 -23.82 10.24
CA GLY A 95 -3.09 -23.89 10.71
C GLY A 95 -3.99 -22.73 10.30
N VAL A 96 -3.43 -21.60 9.82
CA VAL A 96 -4.24 -20.52 9.23
C VAL A 96 -4.60 -20.88 7.79
N GLY A 97 -5.83 -21.33 7.58
CA GLY A 97 -6.28 -21.82 6.27
C GLY A 97 -6.75 -20.74 5.29
N ARG A 98 -7.24 -19.59 5.78
CA ARG A 98 -7.77 -18.48 4.97
C ARG A 98 -7.67 -17.13 5.70
N VAL A 99 -7.49 -16.06 4.94
CA VAL A 99 -7.47 -14.66 5.41
C VAL A 99 -8.52 -13.84 4.65
N LEU A 100 -9.24 -13.00 5.38
CA LEU A 100 -10.05 -11.92 4.83
C LEU A 100 -9.36 -10.58 5.13
N GLU A 101 -9.00 -9.86 4.09
CA GLU A 101 -8.57 -8.47 4.17
C GLU A 101 -9.76 -7.56 3.82
N VAL A 102 -9.95 -6.51 4.62
CA VAL A 102 -10.98 -5.48 4.38
C VAL A 102 -10.25 -4.16 4.16
N GLY A 103 -10.40 -3.60 2.96
CA GLY A 103 -9.64 -2.46 2.45
C GLY A 103 -8.45 -2.90 1.60
N THR A 104 -8.70 -3.43 0.39
CA THR A 104 -7.65 -3.83 -0.56
C THR A 104 -6.72 -2.67 -0.90
N GLY A 105 -7.26 -1.46 -1.07
CA GLY A 105 -6.49 -0.28 -1.45
C GLY A 105 -5.67 -0.53 -2.71
N THR A 106 -4.35 -0.33 -2.62
CA THR A 106 -3.42 -0.58 -3.73
C THR A 106 -3.17 -2.07 -4.02
N GLY A 107 -3.54 -2.98 -3.12
CA GLY A 107 -3.30 -4.41 -3.24
C GLY A 107 -1.94 -4.89 -2.73
N TRP A 108 -1.05 -4.00 -2.25
CA TRP A 108 0.28 -4.41 -1.78
C TRP A 108 0.23 -5.37 -0.59
N THR A 109 -0.59 -5.08 0.42
CA THR A 109 -0.78 -5.96 1.58
C THR A 109 -1.43 -7.28 1.16
N THR A 110 -2.40 -7.26 0.25
CA THR A 110 -2.99 -8.46 -0.35
C THR A 110 -1.94 -9.36 -1.00
N ALA A 111 -1.02 -8.77 -1.76
CA ALA A 111 0.05 -9.49 -2.42
C ALA A 111 1.05 -10.10 -1.41
N LEU A 112 1.39 -9.39 -0.34
CA LEU A 112 2.23 -9.92 0.75
C LEU A 112 1.55 -11.11 1.46
N LEU A 113 0.25 -11.01 1.74
CA LEU A 113 -0.54 -12.11 2.30
C LEU A 113 -0.55 -13.33 1.37
N ALA A 114 -0.76 -13.10 0.07
CA ALA A 114 -0.80 -14.16 -0.93
C ALA A 114 0.56 -14.82 -1.13
N HIS A 115 1.65 -14.06 -1.02
CA HIS A 115 3.03 -14.57 -1.05
C HIS A 115 3.33 -15.51 0.11
N ARG A 116 2.91 -15.15 1.34
CA ARG A 116 3.14 -15.97 2.54
C ARG A 116 2.28 -17.23 2.60
N LEU A 117 1.02 -17.15 2.17
CA LEU A 117 0.05 -18.24 2.25
C LEU A 117 -0.07 -18.94 0.88
N SER A 118 -1.02 -18.47 0.08
CA SER A 118 -1.25 -18.79 -1.33
C SER A 118 -2.37 -17.88 -1.84
N VAL A 119 -2.44 -17.63 -3.15
CA VAL A 119 -3.51 -16.83 -3.76
C VAL A 119 -4.92 -17.32 -3.37
N PRO A 120 -5.25 -18.63 -3.39
CA PRO A 120 -6.59 -19.10 -3.03
C PRO A 120 -6.95 -18.94 -1.54
N ALA A 121 -5.97 -18.67 -0.68
CA ALA A 121 -6.18 -18.51 0.76
C ALA A 121 -6.48 -17.06 1.16
N VAL A 122 -6.41 -16.09 0.23
CA VAL A 122 -6.61 -14.67 0.51
C VAL A 122 -7.83 -14.15 -0.23
N THR A 123 -8.80 -13.63 0.52
CA THR A 123 -9.90 -12.83 -0.01
C THR A 123 -9.69 -11.39 0.43
N SER A 124 -9.75 -10.44 -0.48
CA SER A 124 -9.70 -9.00 -0.16
C SER A 124 -10.97 -8.31 -0.64
N PHE A 125 -11.45 -7.34 0.14
CA PHE A 125 -12.63 -6.54 -0.16
C PHE A 125 -12.27 -5.06 -0.23
N GLU A 126 -12.71 -4.37 -1.28
CA GLU A 126 -12.59 -2.93 -1.45
C GLU A 126 -13.96 -2.36 -1.80
N ILE A 127 -14.31 -1.26 -1.16
CA ILE A 127 -15.60 -0.60 -1.34
C ILE A 127 -15.59 0.28 -2.60
N ASP A 128 -14.45 0.90 -2.91
CA ASP A 128 -14.30 1.74 -4.10
C ASP A 128 -13.97 0.90 -5.34
N GLU A 129 -14.87 0.93 -6.33
CA GLU A 129 -14.75 0.10 -7.54
C GLU A 129 -13.49 0.42 -8.35
N SER A 130 -13.09 1.70 -8.42
CA SER A 130 -11.92 2.13 -9.19
C SER A 130 -10.61 1.64 -8.56
N THR A 131 -10.52 1.73 -7.24
CA THR A 131 -9.40 1.22 -6.44
C THR A 131 -9.32 -0.31 -6.54
N ALA A 132 -10.46 -0.98 -6.41
CA ALA A 132 -10.55 -2.43 -6.58
C ALA A 132 -10.12 -2.89 -7.99
N ALA A 133 -10.45 -2.12 -9.03
CA ALA A 133 -10.06 -2.44 -10.40
C ALA A 133 -8.56 -2.27 -10.63
N LEU A 134 -7.93 -1.24 -10.03
CA LEU A 134 -6.49 -1.03 -10.10
C LEU A 134 -5.71 -2.14 -9.40
N ALA A 135 -6.18 -2.59 -8.23
CA ALA A 135 -5.52 -3.65 -7.47
C ALA A 135 -5.54 -5.04 -8.14
N ARG A 136 -6.38 -5.25 -9.17
CA ARG A 136 -6.49 -6.53 -9.90
C ARG A 136 -5.54 -6.67 -11.09
N GLN A 137 -4.89 -5.58 -11.51
CA GLN A 137 -4.01 -5.55 -12.69
C GLN A 137 -2.61 -6.05 -12.36
#